data_AF-A0A2E6ADS4-F1
#
_entry.id   AF-A0A2E6ADS4-F1
#
_cell.length_a   1.000
_cell.length_b   1.000
_cell.length_c   1.000
_cell.angle_alpha   90.00
_cell.angle_beta   90.00
_cell.angle_gamma   90.00
#
_symmetry.space_group_name_H-M   'P 1'
#
loop_
_entity.id
_entity.type
_entity.pdbx_description
1 polymer ?
#
loop_
_entity_poly.entity_id
_entity_poly.type
_entity_poly.pdbx_seq_one_letter_code
_entity_poly.pdbx_strand_id
1 'polypeptide(L)'
;MLNRLKATILLSECNGRDIWPIDLCRQKGVPDAWIEELSDCFESGFQSDLQTIYKDDQVVNQFHGVQDFHLAYKLGEYLGVDVPAVTASVLGKTAEVQAIKEAFEEG
;
A
#
# COMPACT_ATOMS: atom_id res chain seq x y z
N MET A 1 -2.69 -6.25 -17.63
CA MET A 1 -1.51 -6.98 -17.11
C MET A 1 -0.53 -5.99 -16.51
N LEU A 2 -0.05 -6.29 -15.30
CA LEU A 2 1.00 -5.53 -14.62
C LEU A 2 2.33 -5.79 -15.33
N ASN A 3 3.10 -4.74 -15.61
CA ASN A 3 4.45 -4.85 -16.17
C ASN A 3 5.43 -4.07 -15.25
N ARG A 4 6.74 -4.24 -15.46
CA ARG A 4 7.76 -3.64 -14.59
C ARG A 4 7.59 -2.11 -14.47
N LEU A 5 7.38 -1.40 -15.57
CA LEU A 5 7.17 0.05 -15.58
C LEU A 5 5.95 0.47 -14.73
N LYS A 6 4.81 -0.21 -14.90
CA LYS A 6 3.61 0.06 -14.10
C LYS A 6 3.83 -0.24 -12.62
N ALA A 7 4.51 -1.34 -12.30
CA ALA A 7 4.82 -1.68 -10.91
C ALA A 7 5.72 -0.62 -10.26
N THR A 8 6.70 -0.08 -10.97
CA THR A 8 7.52 1.05 -10.50
C THR A 8 6.68 2.31 -10.24
N ILE A 9 5.79 2.66 -11.17
CA ILE A 9 4.90 3.83 -10.99
C ILE A 9 4.01 3.63 -9.76
N LEU A 10 3.37 2.46 -9.62
CA LEU A 10 2.54 2.13 -8.46
C LEU A 10 3.32 2.19 -7.15
N LEU A 11 4.55 1.65 -7.14
CA LEU A 11 5.40 1.69 -5.95
C LEU A 11 5.70 3.14 -5.56
N SER A 12 5.98 4.01 -6.55
CA SER A 12 6.29 5.42 -6.31
C SER A 12 5.14 6.18 -5.62
N GLU A 13 3.89 5.77 -5.87
CA GLU A 13 2.69 6.36 -5.27
C GLU A 13 2.40 5.86 -3.84
N CYS A 14 3.01 4.76 -3.40
CA CYS A 14 2.82 4.25 -2.04
C CYS A 14 3.59 5.11 -1.03
N ASN A 15 2.98 5.45 0.10
CA ASN A 15 3.60 6.21 1.21
C ASN A 15 3.51 5.47 2.57
N GLY A 16 2.87 4.31 2.61
CA GLY A 16 2.75 3.44 3.78
C GLY A 16 1.71 3.89 4.80
N ARG A 17 0.85 4.86 4.46
CA ARG A 17 -0.20 5.40 5.33
C ARG A 17 -1.58 5.31 4.70
N ASP A 18 -1.65 5.28 3.38
CA ASP A 18 -2.92 5.37 2.67
C ASP A 18 -3.61 4.02 2.55
N ILE A 19 -4.94 4.08 2.53
CA ILE A 19 -5.77 2.94 2.16
C ILE A 19 -6.44 3.28 0.85
N TRP A 20 -6.13 2.51 -0.19
CA TRP A 20 -6.66 2.74 -1.53
C TRP A 20 -8.01 2.05 -1.67
N PRO A 21 -9.05 2.77 -2.12
CA PRO A 21 -10.31 2.13 -2.49
C PRO A 21 -10.09 1.09 -3.58
N ILE A 22 -10.87 0.00 -3.55
CA ILE A 22 -10.79 -1.08 -4.55
C ILE A 22 -10.88 -0.55 -5.99
N ASP A 23 -11.78 0.41 -6.24
CA ASP A 23 -11.95 1.01 -7.56
C ASP A 23 -10.70 1.77 -8.02
N LEU A 24 -9.99 2.43 -7.10
CA LEU A 24 -8.73 3.11 -7.40
C LEU A 24 -7.64 2.09 -7.77
N CYS A 25 -7.53 1.00 -7.01
CA CYS A 25 -6.58 -0.08 -7.31
C CYS A 25 -6.80 -0.66 -8.71
N ARG A 26 -8.07 -0.91 -9.08
CA ARG A 26 -8.44 -1.40 -10.42
C ARG A 26 -8.11 -0.39 -11.51
N GLN A 27 -8.44 0.90 -11.32
CA GLN A 27 -8.13 1.97 -12.27
C GLN A 27 -6.63 2.12 -12.51
N LYS A 28 -5.82 2.01 -11.44
CA LYS A 28 -4.36 2.06 -11.54
C LYS A 28 -3.74 0.77 -12.09
N GLY A 29 -4.54 -0.28 -12.27
CA GLY A 29 -4.13 -1.53 -12.91
C GLY A 29 -3.43 -2.51 -11.98
N VAL A 30 -3.70 -2.43 -10.66
CA VAL A 30 -3.33 -3.48 -9.71
C VAL A 30 -4.08 -4.78 -10.10
N PRO A 31 -3.42 -5.95 -10.13
CA PRO A 31 -4.08 -7.21 -10.46
C PRO A 31 -5.21 -7.54 -9.50
N ASP A 32 -6.38 -8.00 -10.02
CA ASP A 32 -7.53 -8.35 -9.18
C ASP A 32 -7.19 -9.40 -8.11
N ALA A 33 -6.34 -10.38 -8.44
CA ALA A 33 -5.88 -11.37 -7.46
C ALA A 33 -5.15 -10.76 -6.26
N TRP A 34 -4.39 -9.67 -6.48
CA TRP A 34 -3.74 -8.95 -5.37
C TRP A 34 -4.72 -8.06 -4.62
N ILE A 35 -5.69 -7.48 -5.33
CA ILE A 35 -6.75 -6.71 -4.70
C ILE A 35 -7.54 -7.61 -3.74
N GLU A 36 -7.97 -8.79 -4.18
CA GLU A 36 -8.72 -9.76 -3.35
C GLU A 36 -7.89 -10.26 -2.16
N GLU A 37 -6.60 -10.46 -2.35
CA GLU A 37 -5.68 -10.92 -1.29
C GLU A 37 -5.39 -9.83 -0.25
N LEU A 38 -5.20 -8.58 -0.69
CA LEU A 38 -4.76 -7.48 0.16
C LEU A 38 -5.91 -6.60 0.67
N SER A 39 -7.12 -6.76 0.13
CA SER A 39 -8.27 -5.99 0.56
C SER A 39 -8.74 -6.42 1.93
N ASP A 40 -8.97 -5.45 2.82
CA ASP A 40 -9.54 -5.69 4.13
C ASP A 40 -10.60 -4.63 4.47
N CYS A 41 -11.46 -4.94 5.44
CA CYS A 41 -12.45 -4.03 5.98
C CYS A 41 -11.87 -3.33 7.21
N PHE A 42 -11.39 -2.11 7.04
CA PHE A 42 -10.82 -1.32 8.12
C PHE A 42 -11.94 -0.59 8.87
N GLU A 43 -12.15 -0.92 10.13
CA GLU A 43 -13.10 -0.21 11.00
C GLU A 43 -12.42 1.01 11.64
N SER A 44 -13.11 2.15 11.65
CA SER A 44 -12.69 3.29 12.48
C SER A 44 -12.94 2.96 13.95
N GLY A 45 -11.86 2.78 14.71
CA GLY A 45 -11.94 2.57 16.16
C GLY A 45 -12.41 3.84 16.88
N PHE A 46 -13.49 3.73 17.65
CA PHE A 46 -14.06 4.82 18.48
C PHE A 46 -13.22 5.20 19.71
N GLN A 47 -11.89 5.02 19.71
CA GLN A 47 -11.02 5.28 20.88
C GLN A 47 -10.19 6.57 20.77
N SER A 48 -10.03 7.17 19.59
CA SER A 48 -9.27 8.41 19.39
C SER A 48 -9.61 9.04 18.04
N ASP A 49 -9.73 10.38 17.98
CA ASP A 49 -9.91 11.15 16.73
C ASP A 49 -8.85 10.84 15.65
N LEU A 50 -7.71 10.25 16.04
CA LEU A 50 -6.63 9.81 15.14
C LEU A 50 -6.92 8.50 14.39
N GLN A 51 -8.07 7.84 14.65
CA GLN A 51 -8.49 6.58 14.00
C GLN A 51 -9.70 6.76 13.07
N THR A 52 -10.11 8.01 12.83
CA THR A 52 -11.25 8.33 11.96
C THR A 52 -10.82 8.30 10.50
N ILE A 53 -11.42 7.39 9.71
CA ILE A 53 -11.22 7.31 8.27
C ILE A 53 -12.20 8.28 7.62
N TYR A 54 -11.66 9.27 6.93
CA TYR A 54 -12.44 10.25 6.18
C TYR A 54 -12.51 9.83 4.72
N LYS A 55 -13.73 9.71 4.19
CA LYS A 55 -14.01 9.56 2.76
C LYS A 55 -14.92 10.71 2.34
N ASP A 56 -14.46 11.56 1.42
CA ASP A 56 -15.22 12.72 0.91
C ASP A 56 -15.74 13.66 2.03
N ASP A 57 -14.88 13.99 3.01
CA ASP A 57 -15.22 14.75 4.23
C ASP A 57 -16.30 14.13 5.13
N GLN A 58 -16.64 12.85 4.91
CA GLN A 58 -17.56 12.08 5.75
C GLN A 58 -16.83 11.00 6.54
N VAL A 59 -17.19 10.88 7.82
CA VAL A 59 -16.73 9.80 8.69
C VAL A 59 -17.37 8.50 8.22
N VAL A 60 -16.56 7.54 7.78
CA VAL A 60 -17.04 6.20 7.42
C VAL A 60 -16.63 5.21 8.51
N ASN A 61 -17.60 4.52 9.11
CA ASN A 61 -17.34 3.56 10.18
C ASN A 61 -16.52 2.36 9.71
N GLN A 62 -16.58 2.04 8.42
CA GLN A 62 -15.86 0.95 7.78
C GLN A 62 -15.38 1.41 6.40
N PHE A 63 -14.11 1.16 6.10
CA PHE A 63 -13.51 1.43 4.81
C PHE A 63 -12.92 0.15 4.23
N HIS A 64 -13.47 -0.31 3.12
CA HIS A 64 -12.96 -1.47 2.40
C HIS A 64 -11.95 -1.04 1.33
N GLY A 65 -10.71 -1.50 1.47
CA GLY A 65 -9.64 -1.09 0.58
C GLY A 65 -8.36 -1.88 0.78
N VAL A 66 -7.30 -1.48 0.08
CA VAL A 66 -5.97 -2.08 0.15
C VAL A 66 -5.04 -1.08 0.83
N GLN A 67 -4.36 -1.46 1.90
CA GLN A 67 -3.28 -0.63 2.45
C GLN A 67 -2.13 -0.56 1.46
N ASP A 68 -1.72 0.66 1.11
CA ASP A 68 -0.63 0.91 0.19
C ASP A 68 0.70 0.31 0.69
N PHE A 69 0.86 0.20 2.00
CA PHE A 69 1.96 -0.50 2.66
C PHE A 69 2.08 -1.97 2.20
N HIS A 70 0.99 -2.72 2.26
CA HIS A 70 1.00 -4.13 1.85
C HIS A 70 1.16 -4.26 0.33
N LEU A 71 0.59 -3.31 -0.42
CA LEU A 71 0.81 -3.23 -1.86
C LEU A 71 2.28 -2.96 -2.21
N ALA A 72 2.96 -2.09 -1.47
CA ALA A 72 4.38 -1.78 -1.67
C ALA A 72 5.29 -3.00 -1.44
N TYR A 73 4.98 -3.83 -0.43
CA TYR A 73 5.67 -5.11 -0.21
C TYR A 73 5.56 -6.01 -1.43
N LYS A 74 4.33 -6.25 -1.92
CA LYS A 74 4.09 -7.05 -3.14
C LYS A 74 4.78 -6.48 -4.38
N LEU A 75 4.75 -5.16 -4.54
CA LEU A 75 5.40 -4.49 -5.66
C LEU A 75 6.93 -4.63 -5.59
N GLY A 76 7.52 -4.46 -4.40
CA GLY A 76 8.94 -4.65 -4.18
C GLY A 76 9.41 -6.07 -4.53
N GLU A 77 8.71 -7.08 -4.02
CA GLU A 77 8.98 -8.49 -4.35
C GLU A 77 8.87 -8.76 -5.85
N TYR A 78 7.80 -8.25 -6.49
CA TYR A 78 7.59 -8.39 -7.93
C TYR A 78 8.69 -7.69 -8.75
N LEU A 79 9.23 -6.58 -8.26
CA LEU A 79 10.33 -5.84 -8.88
C LEU A 79 11.71 -6.47 -8.62
N GLY A 80 11.79 -7.48 -7.75
CA GLY A 80 13.01 -8.22 -7.43
C GLY A 80 13.79 -7.67 -6.23
N VAL A 81 13.17 -6.83 -5.40
CA VAL A 81 13.76 -6.35 -4.14
C VAL A 81 13.65 -7.43 -3.08
N ASP A 82 14.73 -7.66 -2.32
CA ASP A 82 14.69 -8.47 -1.09
C ASP A 82 14.04 -7.66 0.04
N VAL A 83 12.70 -7.57 -0.01
CA VAL A 83 11.90 -6.76 0.91
C VAL A 83 12.20 -7.09 2.39
N PRO A 84 12.23 -8.36 2.82
CA PRO A 84 12.57 -8.70 4.20
C PRO A 84 13.93 -8.18 4.65
N ALA A 85 14.94 -8.21 3.78
CA ALA A 85 16.28 -7.74 4.13
C ALA A 85 16.32 -6.20 4.32
N VAL A 86 15.65 -5.45 3.45
CA VAL A 86 15.70 -3.98 3.47
C VAL A 86 14.81 -3.37 4.53
N THR A 87 13.76 -4.07 4.97
CA THR A 87 12.86 -3.59 6.04
C THR A 87 13.26 -4.09 7.44
N ALA A 88 14.17 -5.06 7.56
CA ALA A 88 14.52 -5.71 8.83
C ALA A 88 14.95 -4.75 9.97
N SER A 89 15.61 -3.63 9.64
CA SER A 89 16.12 -2.65 10.60
C SER A 89 15.33 -1.34 10.61
N VAL A 90 14.28 -1.25 9.79
CA VAL A 90 13.50 -0.03 9.60
C VAL A 90 12.23 -0.11 10.45
N LEU A 91 11.90 0.99 11.12
CA LEU A 91 10.72 1.05 11.98
C LEU A 91 9.67 1.98 11.39
N GLY A 92 8.52 1.40 11.08
CA GLY A 92 7.30 2.11 10.70
C GLY A 92 7.02 2.03 9.21
N LYS A 93 5.73 1.87 8.89
CA LYS A 93 5.24 1.60 7.53
C LYS A 93 5.79 2.55 6.47
N THR A 94 5.80 3.86 6.73
CA THR A 94 6.34 4.85 5.79
C THR A 94 7.83 4.67 5.54
N ALA A 95 8.61 4.41 6.59
CA ALA A 95 10.04 4.24 6.46
C ALA A 95 10.37 2.93 5.72
N GLU A 96 9.61 1.87 5.98
CA GLU A 96 9.74 0.59 5.26
C GLU A 96 9.41 0.73 3.77
N VAL A 97 8.32 1.43 3.41
CA VAL A 97 7.99 1.71 2.00
C VAL A 97 9.10 2.53 1.33
N GLN A 98 9.67 3.50 2.05
CA GLN A 98 10.77 4.30 1.54
C GLN A 98 12.03 3.43 1.30
N ALA A 99 12.37 2.55 2.23
CA ALA A 99 13.50 1.62 2.08
C ALA A 99 13.32 0.67 0.88
N ILE A 100 12.09 0.21 0.61
CA ILE A 100 11.78 -0.62 -0.58
C ILE A 100 11.98 0.18 -1.87
N LYS A 101 11.57 1.46 -1.91
CA LYS A 101 11.78 2.35 -3.07
C LYS A 101 13.26 2.57 -3.32
N GLU A 102 14.01 2.93 -2.27
CA GLU A 102 15.45 3.19 -2.36
C GLU A 102 16.19 1.95 -2.85
N ALA A 103 15.90 0.77 -2.28
CA ALA A 103 16.51 -0.48 -2.71
C ALA A 103 16.20 -0.85 -4.18
N PHE A 104 15.05 -0.45 -4.70
CA PHE A 104 14.72 -0.63 -6.12
C PHE A 104 15.47 0.37 -7.02
N GLU A 105 15.64 1.62 -6.56
CA GLU A 105 16.31 2.68 -7.32
C GLU A 105 17.85 2.51 -7.34
N GLU A 106 18.42 1.94 -6.28
CA GLU A 106 19.86 1.67 -6.13
C GLU A 106 20.31 0.35 -6.79
N GLY A 107 19.37 -0.48 -7.25
CA GLY A 107 19.58 -1.83 -7.80
C GLY A 107 19.92 -1.91 -9.29
#